data_AF-A0AAW2T2U7-F1
#
_entry.id   AF-A0AAW2T2U7-F1
#
_cell.length_a   1.000
_cell.length_b   1.000
_cell.length_c   1.000
_cell.angle_alpha   90.00
_cell.angle_beta   90.00
_cell.angle_gamma   90.00
#
_symmetry.space_group_name_H-M   'P 1'
#
loop_
_entity.id
_entity.type
_entity.pdbx_description
1 polymer ?
#
loop_
_entity_poly.entity_id
_entity_poly.type
_entity_poly.pdbx_seq_one_letter_code
_entity_poly.pdbx_strand_id
1 'polypeptide(L)'
;MDPNVMEAKVVVSSCGHDGPFGATGVKRLKSIGMIDSVPGMKALDMNTAEDAIVRLTREIVPGMIVTGMEVAEIDGAPRMGPTFGAMMISGQKAAHLALRALGQQNALEGSYREVKTGVEEFMLASAESDDTVDA
;
A
#
# COMPACT_ATOMS: atom_id res chain seq x y z
N MET A 1 17.69 22.06 16.77
CA MET A 1 17.51 20.85 17.59
C MET A 1 17.31 19.71 16.61
N ASP A 2 18.15 18.69 16.68
CA ASP A 2 18.09 17.55 15.75
C ASP A 2 17.06 16.51 16.22
N PRO A 3 16.45 15.74 15.30
CA PRO A 3 15.50 14.69 15.65
C PRO A 3 16.21 13.48 16.29
N ASN A 4 15.42 12.60 16.93
CA ASN A 4 15.88 11.27 17.34
C ASN A 4 15.75 10.27 16.18
N VAL A 5 16.29 9.06 16.34
CA VAL A 5 16.33 8.02 15.29
C VAL A 5 15.67 6.71 15.75
N MET A 6 15.09 5.96 14.80
CA MET A 6 14.55 4.62 15.00
C MET A 6 14.97 3.74 13.82
N GLU A 7 15.68 2.66 14.09
CA GLU A 7 16.05 1.66 13.08
C GLU A 7 14.92 0.65 12.88
N ALA A 8 14.71 0.21 11.63
CA ALA A 8 13.71 -0.79 11.28
C ALA A 8 14.20 -1.66 10.11
N LYS A 9 13.79 -2.94 10.10
CA LYS A 9 14.05 -3.84 8.97
C LYS A 9 13.23 -3.46 7.74
N VAL A 10 11.98 -3.06 7.98
CA VAL A 10 11.00 -2.64 6.96
C VAL A 10 10.17 -1.50 7.55
N VAL A 11 9.91 -0.47 6.75
CA VAL A 11 9.01 0.64 7.08
C VAL A 11 7.77 0.55 6.21
N VAL A 12 6.59 0.66 6.83
CA VAL A 12 5.31 0.80 6.11
C VAL A 12 4.86 2.26 6.23
N SER A 13 4.95 3.00 5.13
CA SER A 13 4.51 4.39 5.03
C SER A 13 3.03 4.45 4.65
N SER A 14 2.24 5.06 5.52
CA SER A 14 0.79 5.19 5.40
C SER A 14 0.34 6.63 5.72
N CYS A 15 1.11 7.62 5.28
CA CYS A 15 0.96 9.03 5.67
C CYS A 15 -0.20 9.77 4.97
N GLY A 16 -1.15 9.05 4.37
CA GLY A 16 -2.25 9.64 3.60
C GLY A 16 -1.79 10.45 2.38
N HIS A 17 -2.68 11.28 1.84
CA HIS A 17 -2.41 12.12 0.66
C HIS A 17 -1.83 13.49 1.05
N ASP A 18 -1.55 14.36 0.08
CA ASP A 18 -0.90 15.67 0.28
C ASP A 18 -1.57 16.56 1.37
N GLY A 19 -0.74 17.31 2.08
CA GLY A 19 -1.06 18.09 3.28
C GLY A 19 0.21 18.40 4.09
N PRO A 20 0.12 19.09 5.24
CA PRO A 20 1.29 19.49 6.04
C PRO A 20 2.10 18.30 6.59
N PHE A 21 1.43 17.19 6.89
CA PHE A 21 2.03 15.91 7.30
C PHE A 21 1.79 14.79 6.27
N GLY A 22 1.02 15.14 5.23
CA GLY A 22 0.52 14.22 4.23
C GLY A 22 1.61 13.77 3.27
N ALA A 23 1.60 12.49 2.92
CA ALA A 23 2.52 11.92 1.93
C ALA A 23 4.01 12.12 2.24
N THR A 24 4.36 12.19 3.53
CA THR A 24 5.71 12.53 3.99
C THR A 24 6.75 11.55 3.46
N GLY A 25 6.42 10.26 3.42
CA GLY A 25 7.34 9.21 2.96
C GLY A 25 7.71 9.38 1.50
N VAL A 26 6.70 9.43 0.62
CA VAL A 26 6.93 9.54 -0.84
C VAL A 26 7.56 10.89 -1.22
N LYS A 27 7.16 11.98 -0.58
CA LYS A 27 7.81 13.29 -0.76
C LYS A 27 9.28 13.25 -0.33
N ARG A 28 9.59 12.57 0.77
CA ARG A 28 10.98 12.43 1.24
C ARG A 28 11.80 11.65 0.22
N LEU A 29 11.31 10.51 -0.27
CA LEU A 29 11.97 9.71 -1.31
C LEU A 29 12.31 10.55 -2.56
N LYS A 30 11.39 11.39 -3.03
CA LYS A 30 11.64 12.32 -4.14
C LYS A 30 12.74 13.33 -3.79
N SER A 31 12.67 13.96 -2.62
CA SER A 31 13.63 14.99 -2.21
C SER A 31 15.07 14.50 -2.09
N ILE A 32 15.27 13.20 -1.87
CA ILE A 32 16.59 12.57 -1.78
C ILE A 32 17.00 11.84 -3.07
N GLY A 33 16.17 11.90 -4.12
CA GLY A 33 16.47 11.31 -5.43
C GLY A 33 16.35 9.79 -5.50
N MET A 34 15.61 9.15 -4.58
CA MET A 34 15.35 7.70 -4.64
C MET A 34 14.20 7.35 -5.58
N ILE A 35 13.34 8.32 -5.92
CA ILE A 35 12.32 8.23 -6.96
C ILE A 35 12.32 9.51 -7.79
N ASP A 36 11.97 9.41 -9.06
CA ASP A 36 12.03 10.55 -9.99
C ASP A 36 10.88 11.53 -9.82
N SER A 37 9.69 11.03 -9.48
CA SER A 37 8.48 11.84 -9.46
C SER A 37 7.47 11.40 -8.39
N VAL A 38 6.64 12.37 -8.00
CA VAL A 38 5.43 12.21 -7.17
C VAL A 38 4.39 13.05 -7.93
N PRO A 39 3.65 12.44 -8.87
CA PRO A 39 2.72 13.13 -9.75
C PRO A 39 1.53 13.75 -9.00
N GLY A 40 1.25 13.26 -7.79
CA GLY A 40 0.16 13.74 -6.95
C GLY A 40 -1.16 13.04 -7.22
N MET A 41 -2.00 12.98 -6.18
CA MET A 41 -3.33 12.39 -6.26
C MET A 41 -4.22 13.11 -7.30
N LYS A 42 -4.93 12.34 -8.12
CA LYS A 42 -5.84 12.88 -9.16
C LYS A 42 -7.24 13.17 -8.63
N ALA A 43 -8.12 13.62 -9.53
CA ALA A 43 -9.53 13.83 -9.28
C ALA A 43 -10.24 12.55 -8.78
N LEU A 44 -11.45 12.73 -8.25
CA LEU A 44 -12.21 11.65 -7.64
C LEU A 44 -12.86 10.75 -8.69
N ASP A 45 -12.57 9.45 -8.60
CA ASP A 45 -13.24 8.37 -9.31
C ASP A 45 -13.17 7.12 -8.42
N MET A 46 -14.27 6.80 -7.74
CA MET A 46 -14.27 5.82 -6.66
C MET A 46 -13.96 4.41 -7.18
N ASN A 47 -14.60 3.99 -8.27
CA ASN A 47 -14.45 2.66 -8.83
C ASN A 47 -12.99 2.41 -9.24
N THR A 48 -12.40 3.34 -9.99
CA THR A 48 -11.00 3.23 -10.41
C THR A 48 -10.03 3.37 -9.23
N ALA A 49 -10.32 4.27 -8.28
CA ALA A 49 -9.41 4.54 -7.17
C ALA A 49 -9.25 3.35 -6.23
N GLU A 50 -10.35 2.70 -5.83
CA GLU A 50 -10.28 1.66 -4.81
C GLU A 50 -9.43 0.47 -5.27
N ASP A 51 -9.66 0.00 -6.49
CA ASP A 51 -8.87 -1.08 -7.09
C ASP A 51 -7.43 -0.67 -7.33
N ALA A 52 -7.20 0.55 -7.83
CA ALA A 52 -5.85 1.04 -8.10
C ALA A 52 -5.00 1.09 -6.82
N ILE A 53 -5.55 1.56 -5.69
CA ILE A 53 -4.79 1.67 -4.44
C ILE A 53 -4.39 0.30 -3.91
N VAL A 54 -5.30 -0.67 -3.92
CA VAL A 54 -4.99 -2.05 -3.50
C VAL A 54 -3.93 -2.66 -4.42
N ARG A 55 -4.10 -2.55 -5.74
CA ARG A 55 -3.16 -3.11 -6.72
C ARG A 55 -1.77 -2.48 -6.61
N LEU A 56 -1.68 -1.17 -6.45
CA LEU A 56 -0.42 -0.42 -6.46
C LEU A 56 0.31 -0.40 -5.11
N THR A 57 -0.34 -0.79 -4.01
CA THR A 57 0.33 -1.00 -2.72
C THR A 57 1.46 -2.02 -2.87
N ARG A 58 2.69 -1.59 -2.63
CA ARG A 58 3.92 -2.36 -2.86
C ARG A 58 5.11 -1.79 -2.08
N GLU A 59 6.21 -2.54 -2.08
CA GLU A 59 7.53 -2.01 -1.72
C GLU A 59 8.03 -1.09 -2.85
N ILE A 60 8.18 0.21 -2.55
CA ILE A 60 8.56 1.23 -3.55
C ILE A 60 10.08 1.26 -3.73
N VAL A 61 10.81 1.17 -2.64
CA VAL A 61 12.28 1.02 -2.58
C VAL A 61 12.62 -0.03 -1.54
N PRO A 62 13.79 -0.68 -1.62
CA PRO A 62 14.18 -1.70 -0.64
C PRO A 62 14.06 -1.19 0.81
N GLY A 63 13.23 -1.87 1.61
CA GLY A 63 12.94 -1.54 2.99
C GLY A 63 11.77 -0.58 3.23
N MET A 64 11.09 -0.07 2.19
CA MET A 64 9.97 0.87 2.35
C MET A 64 8.76 0.49 1.50
N ILE A 65 7.68 0.08 2.17
CA ILE A 65 6.36 -0.20 1.60
C ILE A 65 5.49 1.05 1.70
N VAL A 66 4.73 1.36 0.66
CA VAL A 66 3.73 2.45 0.68
C VAL A 66 2.34 1.85 0.55
N THR A 67 1.42 2.34 1.38
CA THR A 67 0.04 1.84 1.49
C THR A 67 -0.96 2.98 1.70
N GLY A 68 -2.25 2.70 1.49
CA GLY A 68 -3.34 3.66 1.62
C GLY A 68 -3.25 4.80 0.60
N MET A 69 -3.79 5.97 0.96
CA MET A 69 -3.85 7.12 0.06
C MET A 69 -2.49 7.73 -0.32
N GLU A 70 -1.41 7.39 0.40
CA GLU A 70 -0.06 7.80 -0.01
C GLU A 70 0.36 7.14 -1.34
N VAL A 71 -0.22 5.98 -1.68
CA VAL A 71 -0.06 5.32 -2.99
C VAL A 71 -0.57 6.22 -4.11
N ALA A 72 -1.67 6.96 -3.90
CA ALA A 72 -2.23 7.85 -4.92
C ALA A 72 -1.27 8.99 -5.30
N GLU A 73 -0.47 9.45 -4.34
CA GLU A 73 0.48 10.54 -4.52
C GLU A 73 1.66 10.14 -5.39
N ILE A 74 2.21 8.95 -5.15
CA ILE A 74 3.36 8.44 -5.91
C ILE A 74 2.98 7.90 -7.28
N ASP A 75 1.80 7.28 -7.43
CA ASP A 75 1.38 6.66 -8.70
C ASP A 75 0.41 7.51 -9.51
N GLY A 76 -0.07 8.64 -8.97
CA GLY A 76 -1.02 9.51 -9.67
C GLY A 76 -2.38 8.85 -9.89
N ALA A 77 -2.86 8.13 -8.88
CA ALA A 77 -4.15 7.46 -8.91
C ALA A 77 -5.31 8.43 -8.57
N PRO A 78 -6.53 8.16 -9.04
CA PRO A 78 -7.73 8.87 -8.58
C PRO A 78 -7.94 8.69 -7.07
N ARG A 79 -8.71 9.59 -6.46
CA ARG A 79 -9.13 9.48 -5.06
C ARG A 79 -10.52 8.85 -4.94
N MET A 80 -10.80 8.18 -3.82
CA MET A 80 -12.13 7.57 -3.59
C MET A 80 -13.06 8.39 -2.68
N GLY A 81 -12.57 9.40 -1.97
CA GLY A 81 -13.43 10.22 -1.10
C GLY A 81 -13.93 9.44 0.14
N PRO A 82 -15.24 9.45 0.47
CA PRO A 82 -15.77 8.95 1.74
C PRO A 82 -16.09 7.43 1.73
N THR A 83 -15.22 6.61 1.13
CA THR A 83 -15.24 5.14 1.23
C THR A 83 -13.89 4.66 1.75
N PHE A 84 -13.86 3.50 2.40
CA PHE A 84 -12.71 3.02 3.18
C PHE A 84 -12.28 1.60 2.83
N GLY A 85 -12.97 0.91 1.91
CA GLY A 85 -12.68 -0.48 1.56
C GLY A 85 -11.24 -0.66 1.08
N ALA A 86 -10.81 0.20 0.16
CA ALA A 86 -9.44 0.20 -0.33
C ALA A 86 -8.39 0.41 0.76
N MET A 87 -8.67 1.23 1.78
CA MET A 87 -7.72 1.48 2.87
C MET A 87 -7.50 0.23 3.70
N MET A 88 -8.57 -0.50 4.02
CA MET A 88 -8.49 -1.73 4.79
C MET A 88 -7.72 -2.82 4.02
N ILE A 89 -8.08 -3.03 2.76
CA ILE A 89 -7.45 -4.07 1.92
C ILE A 89 -6.01 -3.70 1.56
N SER A 90 -5.73 -2.43 1.27
CA SER A 90 -4.37 -1.93 1.06
C SER A 90 -3.50 -2.14 2.30
N GLY A 91 -4.00 -1.83 3.50
CA GLY A 91 -3.28 -2.07 4.75
C GLY A 91 -3.00 -3.55 5.00
N GLN A 92 -3.99 -4.43 4.75
CA GLN A 92 -3.81 -5.88 4.84
C GLN A 92 -2.75 -6.38 3.86
N LYS A 93 -2.78 -5.93 2.60
CA LYS A 93 -1.76 -6.26 1.60
C LYS A 93 -0.38 -5.79 2.03
N ALA A 94 -0.25 -4.58 2.58
CA ALA A 94 1.01 -4.05 3.08
C ALA A 94 1.57 -4.88 4.24
N ALA A 95 0.72 -5.38 5.14
CA ALA A 95 1.14 -6.30 6.20
C ALA A 95 1.72 -7.61 5.64
N HIS A 96 1.08 -8.19 4.61
CA HIS A 96 1.61 -9.39 3.96
C HIS A 96 2.92 -9.14 3.21
N LEU A 97 3.08 -7.97 2.58
CA LEU A 97 4.35 -7.56 1.97
C LEU A 97 5.46 -7.37 3.02
N ALA A 98 5.12 -6.81 4.19
CA ALA A 98 6.08 -6.69 5.29
C ALA A 98 6.50 -8.06 5.84
N LEU A 99 5.56 -8.99 6.02
CA LEU A 99 5.86 -10.38 6.39
C LEU A 99 6.79 -11.04 5.37
N ARG A 100 6.51 -10.86 4.08
CA ARG A 100 7.37 -11.34 2.99
C ARG A 100 8.79 -10.78 3.08
N ALA A 101 8.93 -9.46 3.23
CA ALA A 101 10.23 -8.80 3.37
C ALA A 101 11.01 -9.25 4.62
N LEU A 102 10.31 -9.68 5.67
CA LEU A 102 10.89 -10.28 6.88
C LEU A 102 11.20 -11.79 6.73
N GLY A 103 10.91 -12.40 5.59
CA GLY A 103 11.07 -13.84 5.36
C GLY A 103 10.07 -14.71 6.15
N GLN A 104 8.90 -14.15 6.49
CA GLN A 104 7.84 -14.82 7.24
C GLN A 104 6.72 -15.31 6.30
N GLN A 105 5.92 -16.26 6.80
CA GLN A 105 4.76 -16.77 6.06
C GLN A 105 3.78 -15.64 5.73
N ASN A 106 3.28 -15.65 4.50
CA ASN A 106 2.38 -14.60 4.01
C ASN A 106 1.37 -15.20 3.01
N ALA A 107 0.21 -14.56 2.87
CA ALA A 107 -0.88 -15.06 2.03
C ALA A 107 -0.70 -14.75 0.54
N LEU A 108 0.22 -13.86 0.15
CA LEU A 108 0.39 -13.42 -1.23
C LEU A 108 1.09 -14.45 -2.12
N GLU A 109 1.97 -15.27 -1.54
CA GLU A 109 2.75 -16.28 -2.28
C GLU A 109 2.18 -17.70 -2.12
N GLY A 110 0.96 -17.85 -1.60
CA GLY A 110 0.38 -19.17 -1.31
C GLY A 110 1.18 -20.00 -0.30
N SER A 111 2.13 -19.38 0.42
CA SER A 111 2.98 -20.01 1.43
C SER A 111 2.31 -20.14 2.80
N TYR A 112 1.08 -19.61 2.92
CA TYR A 112 0.25 -19.76 4.11
C TYR A 112 -0.11 -21.24 4.30
N ARG A 113 0.56 -21.91 5.24
CA ARG A 113 0.16 -23.25 5.69
C ARG A 113 -1.00 -23.07 6.66
N GLU A 114 -2.14 -23.68 6.35
CA GLU A 114 -3.34 -23.72 7.19
C GLU A 114 -2.99 -23.89 8.67
N VAL A 115 -3.15 -22.82 9.46
CA VAL A 115 -3.37 -22.95 10.89
C VAL A 115 -4.88 -23.18 11.04
N LYS A 116 -5.27 -24.36 11.56
CA LYS A 116 -6.65 -24.76 11.87
C LYS A 116 -7.28 -23.88 12.96
N THR A 117 -7.44 -22.59 12.70
CA THR A 117 -8.13 -21.64 13.57
C THR A 117 -8.98 -20.75 12.68
N GLY A 118 -10.25 -21.15 12.51
CA GLY A 118 -11.46 -20.48 11.98
C GLY A 118 -11.46 -19.02 11.48
N VAL A 119 -10.40 -18.53 10.85
CA VAL A 119 -10.31 -17.18 10.24
C VAL A 119 -10.37 -17.35 8.72
N GLU A 120 -11.41 -18.04 8.23
CA GLU A 120 -11.55 -18.38 6.82
C GLU A 120 -12.07 -17.22 5.95
N GLU A 121 -12.70 -16.18 6.51
CA GLU A 121 -13.52 -15.24 5.72
C GLU A 121 -12.83 -13.95 5.21
N PHE A 122 -11.64 -13.57 5.67
CA PHE A 122 -10.96 -12.34 5.21
C PHE A 122 -9.92 -12.55 4.10
N MET A 123 -9.92 -13.75 3.49
CA MET A 123 -8.89 -14.16 2.55
C MET A 123 -9.24 -13.77 1.11
N LEU A 124 -8.40 -12.89 0.54
CA LEU A 124 -8.09 -12.72 -0.89
C LEU A 124 -9.03 -11.83 -1.74
N ALA A 125 -8.99 -10.51 -1.50
CA ALA A 125 -9.39 -9.51 -2.50
C ALA A 125 -8.23 -9.08 -3.43
N SER A 126 -7.01 -9.63 -3.25
CA SER A 126 -5.83 -9.22 -4.02
C SER A 126 -5.04 -10.37 -4.65
N ALA A 127 -5.54 -11.61 -4.59
CA ALA A 127 -5.01 -12.64 -5.48
C ALA A 127 -5.73 -12.50 -6.81
N GLU A 128 -4.96 -12.36 -7.88
CA GLU A 128 -5.48 -12.33 -9.23
C GLU A 128 -6.30 -13.61 -9.46
N SER A 129 -7.62 -13.47 -9.62
CA SER A 129 -8.43 -14.40 -10.39
C SER A 129 -8.51 -13.87 -11.81
N ASP A 130 -8.24 -14.73 -12.78
CA ASP A 130 -8.23 -14.46 -14.23
C ASP A 130 -9.66 -14.23 -14.79
N ASP A 131 -10.56 -13.69 -13.97
CA ASP A 131 -11.94 -13.40 -14.37
C ASP A 131 -12.01 -11.98 -14.90
N THR A 132 -11.70 -11.83 -16.18
CA THR A 132 -12.16 -10.70 -16.99
C THR A 132 -13.67 -10.52 -16.80
N VAL A 133 -14.09 -9.43 -16.18
CA VAL A 133 -15.45 -8.91 -16.31
C VAL A 133 -15.44 -7.86 -17.43
N ASP A 134 -15.95 -8.26 -18.58
CA ASP A 134 -16.27 -7.35 -19.68
C ASP A 134 -17.50 -6.49 -19.36
N ALA A 135 -17.35 -5.20 -19.68
CA ALA A 135 -18.32 -4.08 -19.70
C ALA A 135 -18.93 -3.62 -18.37
#